data_AF-A0A1G1V9E2-F1
#
_entry.id   AF-A0A1G1V9E2-F1
#
_cell.length_a   1.000
_cell.length_b   1.000
_cell.length_c   1.000
_cell.angle_alpha   90.00
_cell.angle_beta   90.00
_cell.angle_gamma   90.00
#
_symmetry.space_group_name_H-M   'P 1'
#
loop_
_entity.id
_entity.type
_entity.pdbx_description
1 polymer ?
#
loop_
_entity_poly.entity_id
_entity_poly.type
_entity_poly.pdbx_seq_one_letter_code
_entity_poly.pdbx_strand_id
1 'polypeptide(L)'
;MRISRELAIRILKYCDLHKNFYSPFWVMCKEYSEEDEDFVEIEPSEWKNIRYDEKYQTFELWENLQNIDKETLRLMSMGFIHKITNNLIEHHITLQARGYRKYWKEKLSSGKIDDYGLNEFMGGKAEGFEESLEIVKKFNV
;
A
#
# COMPACT_ATOMS: atom_id res chain seq x y z
N MET A 1 -1.99 -11.67 15.54
CA MET A 1 -0.97 -10.57 15.57
C MET A 1 -1.68 -9.24 15.36
N ARG A 2 -1.59 -8.30 16.30
CA ARG A 2 -2.24 -6.98 16.15
C ARG A 2 -1.64 -6.19 14.98
N ILE A 3 -2.51 -5.60 14.16
CA ILE A 3 -2.13 -4.76 13.02
C ILE A 3 -2.88 -3.43 13.04
N SER A 4 -2.37 -2.43 12.31
CA SER A 4 -3.09 -1.17 12.13
C SER A 4 -4.27 -1.35 11.16
N ARG A 5 -5.31 -0.52 11.34
CA ARG A 5 -6.45 -0.42 10.41
C ARG A 5 -5.98 -0.19 8.97
N GLU A 6 -4.97 0.67 8.79
CA GLU A 6 -4.41 0.95 7.47
C GLU A 6 -3.79 -0.31 6.84
N LEU A 7 -3.04 -1.09 7.61
CA LEU A 7 -2.46 -2.34 7.13
C LEU A 7 -3.56 -3.38 6.81
N ALA A 8 -4.60 -3.48 7.64
CA ALA A 8 -5.75 -4.35 7.39
C ALA A 8 -6.43 -4.03 6.05
N ILE A 9 -6.73 -2.75 5.80
CA ILE A 9 -7.31 -2.29 4.53
C ILE A 9 -6.39 -2.62 3.35
N ARG A 10 -5.07 -2.45 3.49
CA ARG A 10 -4.10 -2.77 2.43
C ARG A 10 -4.09 -4.26 2.10
N ILE A 11 -4.11 -5.12 3.11
CA ILE A 11 -4.13 -6.58 2.95
C ILE A 11 -5.44 -7.02 2.26
N LEU A 12 -6.59 -6.61 2.80
CA LEU A 12 -7.90 -6.94 2.25
C LEU A 12 -8.04 -6.48 0.79
N LYS A 13 -7.63 -5.24 0.49
CA LYS A 13 -7.65 -4.71 -0.87
C LYS A 13 -6.74 -5.50 -1.83
N TYR A 14 -5.57 -5.93 -1.38
CA TYR A 14 -4.68 -6.77 -2.19
C TYR A 14 -5.33 -8.12 -2.49
N CYS A 15 -5.86 -8.81 -1.47
CA CYS A 15 -6.56 -10.08 -1.65
C CYS A 15 -7.80 -9.95 -2.55
N ASP A 16 -8.51 -8.82 -2.49
CA ASP A 16 -9.66 -8.54 -3.36
C ASP A 16 -9.25 -8.38 -4.83
N LEU A 17 -8.15 -7.69 -5.12
CA LEU A 17 -7.63 -7.49 -6.48
C LEU A 17 -6.94 -8.73 -7.06
N HIS A 18 -6.48 -9.64 -6.20
CA HIS A 18 -5.71 -10.82 -6.58
C HIS A 18 -6.42 -12.10 -6.12
N LYS A 19 -7.60 -12.41 -6.68
CA LYS A 19 -8.44 -13.56 -6.26
C LYS A 19 -7.75 -14.94 -6.29
N ASN A 20 -6.70 -15.10 -7.10
CA ASN A 20 -5.90 -16.33 -7.17
C ASN A 20 -4.77 -16.40 -6.13
N PHE A 21 -4.57 -15.35 -5.34
CA PHE A 21 -3.58 -15.31 -4.29
C PHE A 21 -4.13 -15.99 -3.04
N TYR A 22 -3.46 -17.05 -2.59
CA TYR A 22 -3.76 -17.67 -1.31
C TYR A 22 -3.08 -16.89 -0.19
N SER A 23 -3.86 -16.15 0.59
CA SER A 23 -3.35 -15.43 1.76
C SER A 23 -3.08 -16.42 2.90
N PRO A 24 -1.84 -16.49 3.43
CA PRO A 24 -1.53 -17.31 4.60
C PRO A 24 -2.17 -16.78 5.90
N PHE A 25 -2.87 -15.64 5.85
CA PHE A 25 -3.48 -14.99 7.00
C PHE A 25 -4.94 -14.59 6.74
N TRP A 26 -5.75 -14.68 7.78
CA TRP A 26 -7.05 -14.04 7.90
C TRP A 26 -6.90 -12.67 8.56
N VAL A 27 -7.67 -11.70 8.08
CA VAL A 27 -7.80 -10.40 8.74
C VAL A 27 -9.04 -10.47 9.62
N MET A 28 -8.85 -10.33 10.92
CA MET A 28 -9.91 -10.37 11.92
C MET A 28 -10.21 -8.97 12.43
N CYS A 29 -11.47 -8.65 12.69
CA CYS A 29 -11.90 -7.40 13.33
C CYS A 29 -12.74 -7.69 14.56
N LYS A 30 -12.54 -6.92 15.63
CA LYS A 30 -13.31 -7.07 16.86
C LYS A 30 -14.65 -6.34 16.80
N GLU A 31 -14.69 -5.14 16.24
CA GLU A 31 -15.90 -4.30 16.18
C GLU A 31 -16.74 -4.58 14.92
N TYR A 32 -16.80 -5.84 14.48
CA TYR A 32 -17.44 -6.16 13.20
C TYR A 32 -18.96 -5.93 13.25
N SER A 33 -19.61 -6.38 14.33
CA SER A 33 -20.98 -6.04 14.68
C SER A 33 -21.13 -5.78 16.19
N GLU A 34 -22.23 -5.14 16.59
CA GLU A 34 -22.56 -4.92 18.00
C GLU A 34 -22.94 -6.21 18.74
N GLU A 35 -23.27 -7.26 17.99
CA GLU A 35 -23.67 -8.57 18.52
C GLU A 35 -22.47 -9.52 18.71
N ASP A 36 -21.34 -9.22 18.07
CA ASP A 36 -20.13 -10.03 18.14
C ASP A 36 -19.27 -9.65 19.35
N GLU A 37 -19.14 -10.57 20.31
CA GLU A 37 -18.27 -10.37 21.48
C GLU A 37 -16.78 -10.67 21.17
N ASP A 38 -16.50 -11.33 20.05
CA ASP A 38 -15.17 -11.80 19.64
C ASP A 38 -14.79 -11.36 18.22
N PHE A 39 -13.57 -11.67 17.81
CA PHE A 39 -13.02 -11.36 16.49
C PHE A 39 -13.72 -12.12 15.35
N VAL A 40 -14.12 -11.38 14.31
CA VAL A 40 -14.75 -11.92 13.09
C VAL A 40 -13.82 -11.77 11.90
N GLU A 41 -13.76 -12.80 11.05
CA GLU A 41 -13.02 -12.75 9.78
C GLU A 41 -13.67 -11.76 8.82
N ILE A 42 -12.84 -10.92 8.19
CA ILE A 42 -13.27 -9.94 7.21
C ILE A 42 -13.03 -10.47 5.81
N GLU A 43 -14.10 -10.53 5.01
CA GLU A 43 -13.99 -10.88 3.61
C GLU A 43 -13.20 -9.81 2.84
N PRO A 44 -12.25 -10.18 1.95
CA PRO A 44 -11.45 -9.22 1.22
C PRO A 44 -12.25 -8.13 0.51
N SER A 45 -13.43 -8.45 -0.04
CA SER A 45 -14.31 -7.50 -0.72
C SER A 45 -14.84 -6.36 0.16
N GLU A 46 -14.79 -6.52 1.48
CA GLU A 46 -15.32 -5.54 2.44
C GLU A 46 -14.34 -4.43 2.79
N TRP A 47 -13.14 -4.43 2.19
CA TRP A 47 -12.09 -3.43 2.46
C TRP A 47 -12.57 -1.97 2.33
N LYS A 48 -13.58 -1.70 1.48
CA LYS A 48 -14.18 -0.38 1.33
C LYS A 48 -15.00 0.02 2.56
N ASN A 49 -15.79 -0.91 3.10
CA ASN A 49 -16.59 -0.67 4.30
C ASN A 49 -15.67 -0.30 5.46
N ILE A 50 -14.60 -1.10 5.65
CA ILE A 50 -13.58 -0.84 6.67
C ILE A 50 -12.88 0.50 6.49
N ARG A 51 -12.67 0.93 5.23
CA ARG A 51 -12.01 2.21 4.92
C ARG A 51 -12.88 3.43 5.22
N TYR A 52 -14.18 3.34 4.97
CA TYR A 52 -15.09 4.49 5.05
C TYR A 52 -15.87 4.56 6.37
N ASP A 53 -16.04 3.44 7.06
CA ASP A 53 -16.65 3.38 8.38
C ASP A 53 -15.56 3.36 9.45
N GLU A 54 -15.65 4.28 10.40
CA GLU A 54 -14.71 4.44 11.50
C GLU A 54 -15.03 3.56 12.71
N LYS A 55 -16.12 2.78 12.70
CA LYS A 55 -16.41 1.87 13.81
C LYS A 55 -15.36 0.75 13.95
N TYR A 56 -14.75 0.34 12.84
CA TYR A 56 -13.78 -0.76 12.80
C TYR A 56 -12.39 -0.26 13.22
N GLN A 57 -11.91 -0.65 14.41
CA GLN A 57 -10.70 -0.07 15.00
C GLN A 57 -9.63 -1.10 15.38
N THR A 58 -10.05 -2.30 15.80
CA THR A 58 -9.16 -3.33 16.30
C THR A 58 -9.05 -4.46 15.29
N PHE A 59 -7.81 -4.71 14.83
CA PHE A 59 -7.52 -5.72 13.82
C PHE A 59 -6.40 -6.66 14.24
N GLU A 60 -6.55 -7.92 13.86
CA GLU A 60 -5.50 -8.92 13.99
C GLU A 60 -5.32 -9.74 12.70
N LEU A 61 -4.10 -10.21 12.48
CA LEU A 61 -3.79 -11.28 11.52
C LEU A 61 -3.78 -12.62 12.24
N TRP A 62 -4.63 -13.53 11.80
CA TRP A 62 -4.72 -14.91 12.27
C TRP A 62 -4.24 -15.87 11.19
N GLU A 63 -3.81 -17.06 11.57
CA GLU A 63 -3.24 -18.05 10.65
C GLU A 63 -4.34 -18.72 9.82
N ASN A 64 -4.16 -18.80 8.50
CA ASN A 64 -5.06 -19.53 7.59
C ASN A 64 -4.49 -20.91 7.17
N LEU A 65 -3.31 -21.30 7.69
CA LEU A 65 -2.63 -22.55 7.33
C LEU A 65 -2.50 -23.48 8.55
N GLN A 66 -2.82 -24.75 8.36
CA GLN A 66 -2.66 -25.79 9.39
C GLN A 66 -1.19 -26.22 9.50
N ASN A 67 -0.65 -26.22 10.72
CA ASN A 67 0.68 -26.76 11.09
C ASN A 67 1.91 -26.08 10.46
N ILE A 68 1.89 -24.76 10.25
CA ILE A 68 3.12 -24.00 10.01
C ILE A 68 3.69 -23.55 11.36
N ASP A 69 4.99 -23.78 11.60
CA ASP A 69 5.60 -23.32 12.84
C ASP A 69 5.61 -21.78 12.90
N LYS A 70 5.60 -21.23 14.12
CA LYS A 70 5.48 -19.78 14.36
C LYS A 70 6.55 -18.96 13.65
N GLU A 71 7.76 -19.49 13.45
CA GLU A 71 8.85 -18.75 12.82
C GLU A 71 8.65 -18.70 11.30
N THR A 72 8.29 -19.82 10.67
CA THR A 72 7.93 -19.84 9.25
C THR A 72 6.76 -18.92 8.96
N LEU A 73 5.74 -18.94 9.82
CA LEU A 73 4.60 -18.02 9.70
C LEU A 73 5.04 -16.56 9.75
N ARG A 74 5.85 -16.19 10.76
CA ARG A 74 6.36 -14.83 10.93
C ARG A 74 7.13 -14.36 9.70
N LEU A 75 8.00 -15.20 9.15
CA LEU A 75 8.78 -14.89 7.95
C LEU A 75 7.88 -14.71 6.71
N MET A 76 6.86 -15.56 6.54
CA MET A 76 5.87 -15.41 5.48
C MET A 76 5.03 -14.13 5.65
N SER A 77 4.59 -13.79 6.87
CA SER A 77 3.92 -12.52 7.16
C SER A 77 4.79 -11.35 6.76
N MET A 78 6.05 -11.36 7.18
CA MET A 78 6.99 -10.28 6.92
C MET A 78 7.23 -10.11 5.42
N GLY A 79 7.51 -11.20 4.71
CA GLY A 79 7.73 -11.16 3.26
C GLY A 79 6.49 -10.67 2.50
N PHE A 80 5.30 -11.12 2.89
CA PHE A 80 4.05 -10.67 2.30
C PHE A 80 3.80 -9.17 2.56
N ILE A 81 3.88 -8.73 3.82
CA ILE A 81 3.68 -7.33 4.22
C ILE A 81 4.68 -6.42 3.50
N HIS A 82 5.95 -6.84 3.42
CA HIS A 82 7.00 -6.13 2.70
C HIS A 82 6.64 -5.98 1.22
N LYS A 83 6.26 -7.08 0.55
CA LYS A 83 5.88 -7.08 -0.87
C LYS A 83 4.72 -6.13 -1.17
N ILE A 84 3.63 -6.20 -0.40
CA ILE A 84 2.46 -5.35 -0.65
C ILE A 84 2.75 -3.88 -0.35
N THR A 85 3.56 -3.59 0.67
CA THR A 85 3.90 -2.21 1.04
C THR A 85 4.85 -1.58 0.03
N ASN A 86 5.86 -2.32 -0.41
CA ASN A 86 6.84 -1.80 -1.37
C ASN A 86 6.26 -1.64 -2.77
N ASN A 87 5.39 -2.55 -3.23
CA ASN A 87 4.65 -2.36 -4.49
C ASN A 87 3.82 -1.08 -4.47
N LEU A 88 3.22 -0.74 -3.32
CA LEU A 88 2.45 0.50 -3.16
C LEU A 88 3.34 1.74 -3.18
N ILE A 89 4.51 1.70 -2.50
CA ILE A 89 5.49 2.79 -2.53
C ILE A 89 5.99 3.00 -3.97
N GLU A 90 6.36 1.92 -4.67
CA GLU A 90 6.79 1.97 -6.06
C GLU A 90 5.71 2.60 -6.95
N HIS A 91 4.46 2.17 -6.78
CA HIS A 91 3.32 2.73 -7.52
C HIS A 91 3.12 4.22 -7.23
N HIS A 92 3.19 4.64 -5.97
CA HIS A 92 3.03 6.04 -5.59
C HIS A 92 4.15 6.92 -6.18
N ILE A 93 5.41 6.50 -6.04
CA ILE A 93 6.57 7.21 -6.61
C ILE A 93 6.44 7.30 -8.14
N THR A 94 6.03 6.21 -8.79
CA THR A 94 5.82 6.18 -10.24
C THR A 94 4.74 7.19 -10.69
N LEU A 95 3.63 7.28 -9.95
CA LEU A 95 2.57 8.24 -10.28
C LEU A 95 3.04 9.69 -10.11
N GLN A 96 3.82 9.98 -9.07
CA GLN A 96 4.37 11.32 -8.85
C GLN A 96 5.39 11.70 -9.93
N ALA A 97 6.35 10.82 -10.22
CA ALA A 97 7.33 11.02 -11.30
C ALA A 97 6.64 11.36 -12.63
N ARG A 98 5.67 10.54 -13.05
CA ARG A 98 4.89 10.77 -14.27
C ARG A 98 4.08 12.06 -14.22
N GLY A 99 3.48 12.36 -13.06
CA GLY A 99 2.70 13.57 -12.84
C GLY A 99 3.54 14.81 -13.10
N TYR A 100 4.69 14.94 -12.43
CA TYR A 100 5.60 16.07 -12.60
C TYR A 100 6.21 16.12 -14.01
N ARG A 101 6.66 14.97 -14.54
CA ARG A 101 7.28 14.89 -15.87
C ARG A 101 6.33 15.32 -16.98
N LYS A 102 5.03 15.07 -16.84
CA LYS A 102 3.99 15.50 -17.79
C LYS A 102 3.88 17.03 -17.90
N TYR A 103 4.15 17.77 -16.83
CA TYR A 103 4.06 19.24 -16.81
C TYR A 103 5.38 19.92 -17.15
N TRP A 104 6.50 19.21 -17.03
CA TRP A 104 7.80 19.69 -17.47
C TRP A 104 7.88 19.78 -19.00
N LYS A 105 8.48 20.86 -19.49
CA LYS A 105 8.72 21.13 -20.90
C LYS A 105 10.23 21.29 -21.11
N GLU A 106 10.79 20.42 -21.94
CA GLU A 106 12.21 20.46 -22.32
C GLU A 106 12.60 21.79 -23.00
N LYS A 107 11.67 22.37 -23.76
CA LYS A 107 11.82 23.72 -24.33
C LYS A 107 10.62 24.57 -23.94
N LEU A 108 10.87 25.52 -23.03
CA LEU A 108 9.93 26.59 -22.72
C LEU A 108 9.90 27.61 -23.85
N SER A 109 8.70 27.92 -24.33
CA SER A 109 8.47 28.98 -25.32
C SER A 109 8.22 30.35 -24.70
N SER A 110 8.23 30.47 -23.36
CA SER A 110 7.99 31.72 -22.63
C SER A 110 9.30 32.35 -22.17
N GLY A 111 9.44 33.67 -22.37
CA GLY A 111 10.55 34.47 -21.84
C GLY A 111 10.31 34.98 -20.41
N LYS A 112 9.24 34.55 -19.73
CA LYS A 112 8.93 34.98 -18.37
C LYS A 112 9.68 34.13 -17.35
N ILE A 113 10.32 34.79 -16.39
CA ILE A 113 11.13 34.14 -15.36
C ILE A 113 10.30 33.20 -14.46
N ASP A 114 9.05 33.55 -14.16
CA ASP A 114 8.18 32.72 -13.33
C ASP A 114 7.81 31.40 -14.01
N ASP A 115 7.58 31.45 -15.34
CA ASP A 115 7.30 30.25 -16.13
C ASP A 115 8.53 29.34 -16.19
N TYR A 116 9.73 29.93 -16.25
CA TYR A 116 10.99 29.20 -16.18
C TYR A 116 11.17 28.52 -14.82
N GLY A 117 11.00 29.28 -13.73
CA GLY A 117 11.13 28.75 -12.37
C GLY A 117 10.13 27.63 -12.07
N LEU A 118 8.88 27.77 -12.53
CA LEU A 118 7.87 26.72 -12.38
C LEU A 118 8.24 25.46 -13.17
N ASN A 119 8.74 25.60 -14.39
CA ASN A 119 9.17 24.46 -15.21
C ASN A 119 10.36 23.72 -14.57
N GLU A 120 11.38 24.44 -14.13
CA GLU A 120 12.53 23.85 -13.41
C GLU A 120 12.08 23.11 -12.15
N PHE A 121 11.16 23.69 -11.39
CA PHE A 121 10.57 23.02 -10.23
C PHE A 121 9.88 21.71 -10.61
N MET A 122 9.09 21.68 -11.69
CA MET A 122 8.45 20.45 -12.16
C MET A 122 9.47 19.41 -12.63
N GLY A 123 10.51 19.84 -13.34
CA GLY A 123 11.61 18.97 -13.79
C GLY A 123 12.35 18.33 -12.63
N GLY A 124 12.84 19.15 -11.69
CA GLY A 124 13.56 18.66 -10.51
C GLY A 124 12.71 17.78 -9.60
N LYS A 125 11.40 18.04 -9.49
CA LYS A 125 10.48 17.12 -8.79
C LYS A 125 10.36 15.77 -9.49
N ALA A 126 10.21 15.76 -10.81
CA ALA A 126 10.14 14.53 -11.59
C ALA A 126 11.42 13.70 -11.41
N GLU A 127 12.58 14.32 -11.56
CA GLU A 127 13.89 13.68 -11.38
C GLU A 127 14.04 13.07 -10.00
N GLY A 128 13.72 13.82 -8.94
CA GLY A 128 13.82 13.30 -7.58
C GLY A 128 12.93 12.08 -7.31
N PHE A 129 11.74 12.01 -7.90
CA PHE A 129 10.89 10.81 -7.81
C PHE A 129 11.42 9.66 -8.68
N GLU A 130 11.97 9.94 -9.86
CA GLU A 130 12.60 8.93 -10.73
C GLU A 130 13.82 8.29 -10.04
N GLU A 131 14.70 9.09 -9.43
CA GLU A 131 15.83 8.59 -8.64
C GLU A 131 15.37 7.76 -7.43
N SER A 132 14.33 8.23 -6.72
CA SER A 132 13.74 7.48 -5.61
C SER A 132 13.21 6.11 -6.07
N LEU A 133 12.65 6.04 -7.28
CA LEU A 133 12.15 4.78 -7.86
C LEU A 133 13.30 3.80 -8.13
N GLU A 134 14.43 4.28 -8.64
CA GLU A 134 15.63 3.46 -8.85
C GLU A 134 16.17 2.91 -7.52
N ILE A 135 16.21 3.74 -6.48
CA ILE A 135 16.61 3.32 -5.14
C ILE A 135 15.69 2.21 -4.63
N VAL A 136 14.37 2.41 -4.66
CA VAL A 136 13.41 1.40 -4.18
C VAL A 136 13.56 0.08 -4.93
N LYS A 137 13.73 0.12 -6.26
CA LYS A 137 13.96 -1.09 -7.07
C LYS A 137 15.26 -1.80 -6.71
N LYS A 138 16.31 -1.06 -6.37
CA LYS A 138 17.61 -1.62 -6.00
C LYS A 138 17.58 -2.37 -4.66
N PHE A 139 16.70 -1.97 -3.74
CA PHE A 139 16.59 -2.56 -2.40
C PHE A 139 15.46 -3.59 -2.26
N ASN A 140 14.67 -3.86 -3.31
CA ASN A 140 13.58 -4.85 -3.35
C ASN A 140 14.02 -6.24 -3.88
N VAL A 141 15.19 -6.75 -3.47
CA VAL A 141 15.67 -8.10 -3.84
C VAL A 141 14.76 -9.20 -3.28
#